data_AF-A0A914PS84-F1
#
_entry.id   AF-A0A914PS84-F1
#
_cell.length_a   1.000
_cell.length_b   1.000
_cell.length_c   1.000
_cell.angle_alpha   90.00
_cell.angle_beta   90.00
_cell.angle_gamma   90.00
#
_symmetry.space_group_name_H-M   'P 1'
#
loop_
_entity.id
_entity.type
_entity.pdbx_description
1 polymer ?
#
loop_
_entity_poly.entity_id
_entity_poly.type
_entity_poly.pdbx_seq_one_letter_code
_entity_poly.pdbx_strand_id
1 'polypeptide(L)'
;MARHKEFDIIRDYNFDIAITETVDLCGLGIMRYLGIKNHIWHSTTPLHDNVAYNLGVPNPASYIPSTEENLIGPKMTFYDKAFNFYMHGVTLYMHHYGTDRYPEVQ
;
A
#
# COMPACT_ATOMS: atom_id res chain seq x y z
N MET A 1 3.27 15.16 16.61
CA MET A 1 1.95 14.55 16.80
C MET A 1 1.41 14.97 18.17
N ALA A 2 0.20 15.54 18.23
CA ALA A 2 -0.34 16.16 19.47
C ALA A 2 -0.68 15.16 20.59
N ARG A 3 -0.75 13.85 20.31
CA ARG A 3 -1.15 12.78 21.25
C ARG A 3 -0.08 11.69 21.43
N HIS A 4 1.21 12.03 21.26
CA HIS A 4 2.31 11.03 21.31
C HIS A 4 2.35 10.20 22.60
N LYS A 5 1.88 10.77 23.73
CA LYS A 5 1.85 10.13 25.04
C LYS A 5 0.99 8.86 25.09
N GLU A 6 0.03 8.72 24.19
CA GLU A 6 -0.83 7.53 24.11
C GLU A 6 -0.07 6.32 23.55
N PHE A 7 0.96 6.56 22.74
CA PHE A 7 1.82 5.50 22.20
C PHE A 7 2.89 5.03 23.19
N ASP A 8 3.18 5.80 24.24
CA ASP A 8 4.16 5.40 25.27
C ASP A 8 3.67 4.14 26.00
N ILE A 9 2.36 4.05 26.28
CA ILE A 9 1.74 2.85 26.86
C ILE A 9 1.93 1.63 25.95
N ILE A 10 1.76 1.81 24.64
CA ILE A 10 1.91 0.74 23.64
C ILE A 10 3.38 0.32 23.52
N ARG A 11 4.30 1.27 23.64
CA ARG A 11 5.75 1.03 23.62
C ARG A 11 6.20 0.20 24.82
N ASP A 12 5.64 0.44 26.00
CA ASP A 12 5.98 -0.29 27.23
C ASP A 12 5.62 -1.78 27.18
N TYR A 13 4.66 -2.19 26.33
CA TYR A 13 4.33 -3.60 26.12
C TYR A 13 5.42 -4.38 25.37
N ASN A 14 6.37 -3.71 24.71
CA ASN A 14 7.50 -4.33 24.01
C ASN A 14 7.08 -5.45 23.01
N PHE A 15 6.21 -5.12 22.06
CA PHE A 15 5.77 -6.08 21.03
C PHE A 15 6.93 -6.55 20.13
N ASP A 16 7.04 -7.86 19.93
CA ASP A 16 8.06 -8.46 19.06
C ASP A 16 7.72 -8.37 17.57
N ILE A 17 6.43 -8.41 17.24
CA ILE A 17 5.89 -8.46 15.88
C ILE A 17 4.70 -7.51 15.78
N ALA A 18 4.62 -6.78 14.67
CA ALA A 18 3.44 -6.02 14.32
C ALA A 18 2.84 -6.50 12.99
N ILE A 19 1.52 -6.42 12.88
CA ILE A 19 0.76 -6.84 11.69
C ILE A 19 -0.06 -5.63 11.26
N THR A 20 0.08 -5.22 10.01
CA THR A 20 -0.70 -4.09 9.47
C THR A 20 -1.24 -4.40 8.09
N GLU A 21 -2.23 -3.61 7.70
CA GLU A 21 -2.90 -3.70 6.41
C GLU A 21 -2.09 -3.01 5.30
N THR A 22 -2.29 -3.40 4.04
CA THR A 22 -1.68 -2.77 2.85
C THR A 22 -2.40 -1.52 2.38
N VAL A 23 -3.69 -1.42 2.69
CA VAL A 23 -4.54 -0.32 2.23
C VAL A 23 -4.21 1.01 2.91
N ASP A 24 -3.68 1.00 4.14
CA ASP A 24 -3.35 2.19 4.89
C ASP A 24 -1.89 2.22 5.35
N LEU A 25 -1.20 3.32 5.02
CA LEU A 25 0.20 3.51 5.43
C LEU A 25 0.33 3.99 6.89
N CYS A 26 -0.78 4.28 7.57
CA CYS A 26 -0.81 4.76 8.95
C CYS A 26 -0.18 3.72 9.89
N GLY A 27 -0.50 2.44 9.71
CA GLY A 27 0.09 1.34 10.48
C GLY A 27 1.60 1.28 10.36
N LEU A 28 2.14 1.40 9.13
CA LEU A 28 3.57 1.46 8.84
C LEU A 28 4.26 2.59 9.60
N GLY A 29 3.66 3.78 9.60
CA GLY A 29 4.18 4.93 10.35
C GLY A 29 4.24 4.68 11.87
N ILE A 30 3.19 4.07 12.43
CA ILE A 30 3.12 3.76 13.88
C ILE A 30 4.18 2.72 14.25
N MET A 31 4.34 1.64 13.48
CA MET A 31 5.36 0.63 13.77
C MET A 31 6.77 1.20 13.70
N ARG A 32 7.04 2.07 12.72
CA ARG A 32 8.33 2.77 12.62
C ARG A 32 8.57 3.66 13.83
N TYR A 33 7.54 4.35 14.34
CA TYR A 33 7.63 5.16 15.56
C TYR A 33 7.88 4.32 16.82
N LEU A 34 7.21 3.18 16.95
CA LEU A 34 7.37 2.26 18.09
C LEU A 34 8.71 1.49 18.04
N GLY A 35 9.38 1.45 16.89
CA GLY A 35 10.67 0.79 16.72
C GLY A 35 10.58 -0.72 16.52
N ILE A 36 9.40 -1.24 16.14
CA ILE A 36 9.19 -2.67 15.89
C ILE A 36 9.80 -3.01 14.53
N LYS A 37 10.78 -3.92 14.52
CA LYS A 37 11.49 -4.33 13.30
C LYS A 37 10.80 -5.45 12.53
N ASN A 38 10.16 -6.38 13.24
CA ASN A 38 9.45 -7.48 12.61
C ASN A 38 8.03 -7.03 12.29
N HIS A 39 7.76 -6.77 11.03
CA HIS A 39 6.45 -6.37 10.55
C HIS A 39 5.96 -7.35 9.49
N ILE A 40 4.71 -7.79 9.64
CA ILE A 40 3.98 -8.57 8.65
C ILE A 40 3.00 -7.64 7.96
N TRP A 41 3.22 -7.42 6.67
CA TRP A 41 2.31 -6.66 5.84
C TRP A 41 1.26 -7.59 5.24
N HIS A 42 0.01 -7.42 5.65
CA HIS A 42 -1.11 -8.25 5.24
C HIS A 42 -2.07 -7.46 4.35
N SER A 43 -2.62 -8.12 3.33
CA SER A 43 -3.63 -7.55 2.45
C SER A 43 -4.93 -8.33 2.61
N THR A 44 -6.00 -7.65 3.05
CA THR A 44 -7.36 -8.20 3.07
C THR A 44 -8.10 -7.97 1.75
N THR A 45 -7.65 -7.00 0.96
CA THR A 45 -8.19 -6.64 -0.35
C THR A 45 -7.32 -7.20 -1.49
N PRO A 46 -7.66 -6.99 -2.78
CA PRO A 46 -6.73 -7.29 -3.85
C PRO A 46 -5.39 -6.60 -3.64
N LEU A 47 -4.33 -7.23 -4.13
CA LEU A 47 -2.98 -6.69 -4.04
C LEU A 47 -2.92 -5.32 -4.73
N HIS A 48 -2.24 -4.36 -4.11
CA HIS A 48 -1.97 -3.08 -4.73
C HIS A 48 -1.15 -3.25 -6.02
N ASP A 49 -1.38 -2.39 -7.00
CA ASP A 49 -0.80 -2.53 -8.34
C ASP A 49 0.74 -2.52 -8.31
N ASN A 50 1.32 -1.66 -7.46
CA ASN A 50 2.76 -1.58 -7.27
C ASN A 50 3.35 -2.85 -6.62
N VAL A 51 2.67 -3.42 -5.62
CA VAL A 51 3.12 -4.66 -4.95
C VAL A 51 3.00 -5.83 -5.92
N ALA A 52 1.91 -5.91 -6.69
CA ALA A 52 1.74 -6.92 -7.73
C ALA A 52 2.84 -6.84 -8.79
N TYR A 53 3.17 -5.62 -9.25
CA TYR A 53 4.24 -5.37 -10.20
C TYR A 53 5.61 -5.80 -9.66
N ASN A 54 5.95 -5.40 -8.43
CA ASN A 54 7.23 -5.74 -7.79
C ASN A 54 7.40 -7.23 -7.53
N LEU A 55 6.30 -7.94 -7.23
CA LEU A 55 6.30 -9.40 -7.04
C LEU A 55 6.19 -10.19 -8.35
N GLY A 56 6.03 -9.51 -9.50
CA GLY A 56 5.83 -10.16 -10.80
C GLY A 56 4.49 -10.90 -10.92
N VAL A 57 3.50 -10.54 -10.11
CA VAL A 57 2.15 -11.10 -10.17
C VAL A 57 1.42 -10.51 -11.37
N PRO A 58 0.88 -11.33 -12.29
CA PRO A 58 0.21 -10.82 -13.47
C PRO A 58 -1.09 -10.09 -13.11
N ASN A 59 -1.12 -8.78 -13.32
CA ASN A 59 -2.30 -7.93 -13.14
C ASN A 59 -2.65 -7.17 -14.45
N PRO A 60 -3.20 -7.84 -15.47
CA PRO A 60 -3.51 -7.20 -16.74
C PRO A 60 -4.69 -6.22 -16.62
N ALA A 61 -4.40 -4.93 -16.76
CA ALA A 61 -5.39 -3.84 -16.72
C ALA A 61 -6.49 -3.90 -17.82
N SER A 62 -6.40 -4.83 -18.76
CA SER A 62 -7.46 -5.07 -19.76
C SER A 62 -8.68 -5.82 -19.19
N TYR A 63 -8.51 -6.54 -18.08
CA TYR A 63 -9.54 -7.35 -17.46
C TYR A 63 -9.68 -7.12 -15.96
N ILE A 64 -8.57 -6.80 -15.27
CA ILE A 64 -8.56 -6.57 -13.83
C ILE A 64 -8.58 -5.05 -13.59
N PRO A 65 -9.56 -4.52 -12.83
CA PRO A 65 -9.55 -3.12 -12.45
C PRO A 65 -8.36 -2.84 -11.53
N SER A 66 -7.66 -1.72 -11.75
CA SER A 66 -6.66 -1.18 -10.84
C SER A 66 -7.26 -1.05 -9.44
N THR A 67 -6.55 -1.51 -8.41
CA THR A 67 -7.05 -1.54 -7.03
C THR A 67 -7.02 -0.15 -6.39
N GLU A 68 -6.18 0.75 -6.89
CA GLU A 68 -5.88 2.03 -6.26
C GLU A 68 -6.67 3.17 -6.93
N GLU A 69 -7.43 3.91 -6.11
CA GLU A 69 -8.17 5.12 -6.51
C GLU A 69 -9.08 4.94 -7.75
N ASN A 70 -9.55 3.72 -7.99
CA ASN A 70 -10.40 3.40 -9.12
C ASN A 70 -11.82 3.03 -8.67
N LEU A 71 -12.80 3.74 -9.21
CA LEU A 71 -14.22 3.52 -8.89
C LEU A 71 -14.91 2.58 -9.88
N ILE A 72 -14.16 2.00 -10.83
CA ILE A 72 -14.69 1.07 -11.81
C ILE A 72 -14.97 -0.29 -11.15
N GLY A 73 -16.19 -0.80 -11.37
CA GLY A 73 -16.61 -2.10 -10.86
C GLY A 73 -16.06 -3.30 -11.66
N PRO A 74 -16.42 -4.54 -11.27
CA PRO A 74 -15.93 -5.76 -11.89
C PRO A 74 -16.37 -5.98 -13.35
N LYS A 75 -17.36 -5.22 -13.82
CA LYS A 75 -17.80 -5.23 -15.23
C LYS A 75 -17.41 -3.92 -15.88
N MET A 76 -16.46 -3.98 -16.81
CA MET A 76 -15.92 -2.82 -17.52
C MET A 76 -16.39 -2.79 -18.97
N THR A 77 -16.90 -1.65 -19.42
CA THR A 77 -17.07 -1.36 -20.85
C THR A 77 -15.72 -1.13 -21.53
N PHE A 78 -15.70 -0.99 -22.85
CA PHE A 78 -14.46 -0.69 -23.58
C PHE A 78 -13.78 0.61 -23.10
N TYR A 79 -14.57 1.65 -22.85
CA TYR A 79 -14.06 2.93 -22.35
C TYR A 79 -13.54 2.83 -20.92
N ASP A 80 -14.24 2.07 -20.07
CA ASP A 80 -13.77 1.81 -18.70
C ASP A 80 -12.43 1.07 -18.70
N LYS A 81 -12.23 0.11 -19.62
CA LYS A 81 -10.94 -0.57 -19.78
C LYS A 81 -9.82 0.36 -20.21
N ALA A 82 -10.11 1.31 -21.12
CA ALA A 82 -9.13 2.30 -21.55
C ALA A 82 -8.75 3.24 -20.39
N PHE A 83 -9.73 3.69 -19.61
CA PHE A 83 -9.48 4.50 -18.41
C PHE A 83 -8.74 3.70 -17.34
N ASN A 84 -9.11 2.44 -17.11
CA ASN A 84 -8.43 1.55 -16.18
C ASN A 84 -6.96 1.34 -16.54
N PHE A 85 -6.66 1.14 -17.83
CA PHE A 85 -5.29 1.03 -18.31
C PHE A 85 -4.48 2.31 -18.04
N TYR A 86 -5.09 3.49 -18.26
CA TYR A 86 -4.48 4.77 -17.92
C TYR A 86 -4.22 4.89 -16.42
N MET A 87 -5.22 4.60 -15.57
CA MET A 87 -5.09 4.65 -14.11
C MET A 87 -4.01 3.71 -13.59
N HIS A 88 -3.98 2.47 -14.09
CA HIS A 88 -2.95 1.48 -13.74
C HIS A 88 -1.53 1.97 -14.10
N GLY A 89 -1.37 2.64 -15.24
CA GLY A 89 -0.08 3.25 -15.59
C GLY A 89 0.30 4.42 -14.67
N VAL A 90 -0.67 5.25 -14.30
CA VAL A 90 -0.46 6.39 -13.39
C VAL A 90 -0.09 5.91 -11.99
N THR A 91 -0.76 4.90 -11.45
CA THR A 91 -0.49 4.35 -10.11
C THR A 91 0.91 3.77 -10.02
N LEU A 92 1.35 3.00 -11.02
CA LEU A 92 2.72 2.50 -11.10
C LEU A 92 3.74 3.63 -11.20
N TYR A 93 3.50 4.63 -12.04
CA TYR A 93 4.39 5.78 -12.17
C TYR A 93 4.50 6.58 -10.86
N MET A 94 3.37 6.88 -10.21
CA MET A 94 3.32 7.60 -8.95
C MET A 94 4.04 6.83 -7.85
N HIS A 95 3.83 5.51 -7.76
CA HIS A 95 4.50 4.68 -6.77
C HIS A 95 6.00 4.64 -7.01
N HIS A 96 6.47 4.33 -8.22
CA HIS A 96 7.90 4.32 -8.53
C HIS A 96 8.55 5.67 -8.21
N TYR A 97 7.96 6.77 -8.69
CA TYR A 97 8.50 8.10 -8.45
C TYR A 97 8.43 8.53 -6.97
N GLY A 98 7.40 8.10 -6.26
CA GLY A 98 7.17 8.38 -4.84
C GLY A 98 8.11 7.59 -3.93
N THR A 99 8.33 6.31 -4.19
CA THR A 99 9.22 5.45 -3.40
C THR A 99 10.69 5.73 -3.67
N ASP A 100 11.07 6.03 -4.92
CA ASP A 100 12.49 6.24 -5.29
C ASP A 100 13.09 7.53 -4.73
N ARG A 101 12.27 8.42 -4.16
CA ARG A 101 12.70 9.72 -3.62
C ARG A 101 12.92 9.77 -2.13
N TYR A 102 12.50 8.73 -1.41
CA TYR A 102 12.87 8.57 -0.02
C TYR A 102 14.03 7.59 0.02
N PRO A 103 15.30 8.07 0.10
CA PRO A 103 16.39 7.17 0.43
C PRO A 103 16.02 6.51 1.75
N GLU A 104 16.22 5.20 1.85
CA GLU A 104 16.12 4.50 3.13
C GLU A 104 17.01 5.23 4.13
N VAL A 105 16.40 6.05 4.99
CA VAL A 105 17.13 6.73 6.06
C VAL A 105 17.42 5.63 7.07
N GLN A 106 18.68 5.19 7.04
CA GLN A 106 19.31 4.18 7.88
C GLN A 106 18.83 4.22 9.34
#